data_AF-A0AAX2ZIV4-F1
#
_entry.id   AF-A0AAX2ZIV4-F1
#
_cell.length_a   1.000
_cell.length_b   1.000
_cell.length_c   1.000
_cell.angle_alpha   90.00
_cell.angle_beta   90.00
_cell.angle_gamma   90.00
#
_symmetry.space_group_name_H-M   'P 1'
#
loop_
_entity.id
_entity.type
_entity.pdbx_description
1 polymer ?
#
loop_
_entity_poly.entity_id
_entity_poly.type
_entity_poly.pdbx_seq_one_letter_code
_entity_poly.pdbx_strand_id
1 'polypeptide(L)'
;MDYNEILDFLKENQPFPDDENIKEYEIDMYADAVKYLDEVYSDEKCIPLLLNCFGDWFTYDINKHVEFIICKFDKELVLPHLRQALRSNNKYVRYWACQYAMSFPDKSLIDGLKEIIKNKKENDNDTRLSAVTALTLINNSDVKFYLEKMDLRCEDNEFIEQFMEILDEEGFSHI
;
A
#
# COMPACT_ATOMS: atom_id res chain seq x y z
N MET A 1 6.85 -13.63 -22.54
CA MET A 1 5.48 -13.15 -22.72
C MET A 1 5.53 -11.87 -23.53
N ASP A 2 4.56 -11.64 -24.42
CA ASP A 2 4.36 -10.32 -25.00
C ASP A 2 3.60 -9.39 -24.05
N TYR A 3 3.49 -8.10 -24.42
CA TYR A 3 2.85 -7.10 -23.58
C TYR A 3 1.38 -7.43 -23.25
N ASN A 4 0.61 -7.97 -24.20
CA ASN A 4 -0.80 -8.30 -23.95
C ASN A 4 -0.93 -9.51 -23.05
N GLU A 5 -0.09 -10.54 -23.25
CA GLU A 5 -0.03 -11.71 -22.38
C GLU A 5 0.29 -11.31 -20.93
N ILE A 6 1.19 -10.34 -20.72
CA ILE A 6 1.49 -9.80 -19.39
C ILE A 6 0.29 -9.09 -18.79
N LEU A 7 -0.38 -8.21 -19.54
CA LEU A 7 -1.55 -7.51 -19.03
C LEU A 7 -2.67 -8.47 -18.68
N ASP A 8 -2.88 -9.50 -19.48
CA ASP A 8 -3.93 -10.49 -19.25
C ASP A 8 -3.59 -11.37 -18.04
N PHE A 9 -2.33 -11.82 -17.92
CA PHE A 9 -1.84 -12.48 -16.71
C PHE A 9 -2.08 -11.63 -15.46
N LEU A 10 -1.67 -10.36 -15.48
CA LEU A 10 -1.85 -9.47 -14.34
C LEU A 10 -3.32 -9.29 -14.01
N LYS A 11 -4.21 -9.08 -14.99
CA LYS A 11 -5.67 -8.93 -14.78
C LYS A 11 -6.33 -10.17 -14.17
N GLU A 12 -5.92 -11.35 -14.62
CA GLU A 12 -6.49 -12.62 -14.16
C GLU A 12 -6.09 -12.95 -12.71
N ASN A 13 -4.99 -12.37 -12.23
CA ASN A 13 -4.43 -12.59 -10.90
C ASN A 13 -4.60 -11.35 -9.99
N GLN A 14 -5.77 -10.71 -10.03
CA GLN A 14 -6.11 -9.55 -9.19
C GLN A 14 -7.12 -9.90 -8.07
N PRO A 15 -6.77 -9.79 -6.77
CA PRO A 15 -5.43 -9.61 -6.25
C PRO A 15 -4.57 -10.86 -6.45
N PHE A 16 -3.27 -10.71 -6.31
CA PHE A 16 -2.36 -11.83 -6.40
C PHE A 16 -2.64 -12.82 -5.25
N PRO A 17 -2.56 -14.15 -5.47
CA PRO A 17 -2.79 -15.12 -4.41
C PRO A 17 -1.85 -14.91 -3.22
N ASP A 18 -2.29 -15.31 -2.03
CA ASP A 18 -1.44 -15.36 -0.84
C ASP A 18 -0.43 -16.52 -0.91
N ASP A 19 0.58 -16.50 -0.05
CA ASP A 19 1.68 -17.47 -0.02
C ASP A 19 1.19 -18.92 0.12
N GLU A 20 0.02 -19.14 0.75
CA GLU A 20 -0.55 -20.47 0.93
C GLU A 20 -1.17 -21.04 -0.36
N ASN A 21 -1.59 -20.16 -1.28
CA ASN A 21 -2.31 -20.54 -2.49
C ASN A 21 -1.50 -20.27 -3.77
N ILE A 22 -0.37 -19.57 -3.68
CA ILE A 22 0.49 -19.27 -4.82
C ILE A 22 1.42 -20.42 -5.19
N LYS A 23 1.59 -20.65 -6.48
CA LYS A 23 2.58 -21.61 -7.01
C LYS A 23 3.85 -20.87 -7.43
N GLU A 24 4.98 -21.56 -7.34
CA GLU A 24 6.29 -21.01 -7.72
C GLU A 24 6.30 -20.43 -9.15
N TYR A 25 5.65 -21.11 -10.11
CA TYR A 25 5.56 -20.57 -11.48
C TYR A 25 4.77 -19.27 -11.56
N GLU A 26 3.79 -19.03 -10.67
CA GLU A 26 3.00 -17.79 -10.66
C GLU A 26 3.86 -16.64 -10.14
N ILE A 27 4.70 -16.90 -9.13
CA ILE A 27 5.71 -15.95 -8.63
C ILE A 27 6.68 -15.58 -9.75
N ASP A 28 7.22 -16.56 -10.47
CA ASP A 28 8.15 -16.33 -11.58
C ASP A 28 7.48 -15.51 -12.70
N MET A 29 6.24 -15.86 -13.07
CA MET A 29 5.48 -15.11 -14.08
C MET A 29 5.21 -13.68 -13.64
N TYR A 30 4.93 -13.45 -12.36
CA TYR A 30 4.74 -12.11 -11.82
C TYR A 30 6.04 -11.30 -11.80
N ALA A 31 7.15 -11.91 -11.37
CA ALA A 31 8.47 -11.28 -11.41
C ALA A 31 8.87 -10.91 -12.84
N ASP A 32 8.61 -11.78 -13.81
CA ASP A 32 8.89 -11.52 -15.23
C ASP A 32 7.98 -10.43 -15.80
N ALA A 33 6.69 -10.41 -15.43
CA ALA A 33 5.77 -9.33 -15.78
C ALA A 33 6.27 -7.97 -15.26
N VAL A 34 6.65 -7.90 -13.98
CA VAL A 34 7.17 -6.68 -13.34
C VAL A 34 8.45 -6.20 -14.01
N LYS A 35 9.42 -7.10 -14.26
CA LYS A 35 10.67 -6.76 -14.99
C LYS A 35 10.38 -6.25 -16.40
N TYR A 36 9.50 -6.92 -17.14
CA TYR A 36 9.16 -6.49 -18.50
C TYR A 36 8.50 -5.10 -18.49
N LEU A 37 7.59 -4.84 -17.56
CA LEU A 37 6.96 -3.53 -17.41
C LEU A 37 7.98 -2.45 -17.02
N ASP A 38 9.00 -2.81 -16.25
CA ASP A 38 10.12 -1.91 -15.92
C ASP A 38 10.98 -1.53 -17.14
N GLU A 39 11.19 -2.48 -18.06
CA GLU A 39 11.99 -2.28 -19.27
C GLU A 39 11.23 -1.52 -20.37
N VAL A 40 9.93 -1.76 -20.50
CA VAL A 40 9.11 -1.25 -21.62
C VAL A 40 8.41 0.08 -21.28
N TYR A 41 8.44 0.49 -20.01
CA TYR A 41 7.93 1.74 -19.41
C TYR A 41 7.26 2.77 -20.33
N SER A 42 5.92 2.88 -20.26
CA SER A 42 5.13 4.11 -20.56
C SER A 42 3.59 3.92 -20.57
N ASP A 43 3.05 2.69 -20.45
CA ASP A 43 1.58 2.52 -20.50
C ASP A 43 0.94 2.66 -19.10
N GLU A 44 0.15 3.72 -18.95
CA GLU A 44 -0.63 4.07 -17.76
C GLU A 44 -1.61 2.94 -17.34
N LYS A 45 -2.03 2.08 -18.29
CA LYS A 45 -2.91 0.93 -18.00
C LYS A 45 -2.30 -0.06 -17.02
N CYS A 46 -0.98 -0.06 -16.87
CA CYS A 46 -0.30 -0.94 -15.93
C CYS A 46 -0.48 -0.48 -14.47
N ILE A 47 -0.72 0.81 -14.22
CA ILE A 47 -0.84 1.38 -12.86
C ILE A 47 -1.87 0.63 -12.01
N PRO A 48 -3.15 0.50 -12.39
CA PRO A 48 -4.14 -0.22 -11.57
C PRO A 48 -3.82 -1.70 -11.39
N LEU A 49 -3.16 -2.34 -12.36
CA LEU A 49 -2.80 -3.75 -12.29
C LEU A 49 -1.68 -3.97 -11.28
N LEU A 50 -0.65 -3.13 -11.34
CA LEU A 50 0.46 -3.15 -10.40
C LEU A 50 0.01 -2.79 -8.97
N LEU A 51 -0.88 -1.79 -8.83
CA LEU A 51 -1.43 -1.36 -7.53
C LEU A 51 -2.45 -2.31 -6.91
N ASN A 52 -2.76 -3.43 -7.55
CA ASN A 52 -3.75 -4.37 -7.03
C ASN A 52 -3.29 -5.83 -7.12
N CYS A 53 -2.10 -6.11 -7.68
CA CYS A 53 -1.50 -7.44 -7.77
C CYS A 53 -0.58 -7.75 -6.58
N PHE A 54 -1.07 -7.62 -5.35
CA PHE A 54 -0.23 -7.81 -4.16
C PHE A 54 -0.50 -9.13 -3.44
N GLY A 55 0.58 -9.88 -3.22
CA GLY A 55 0.67 -10.96 -2.25
C GLY A 55 1.39 -10.53 -0.97
N ASP A 56 1.58 -11.46 -0.06
CA ASP A 56 2.34 -11.36 1.18
C ASP A 56 3.86 -11.51 0.95
N TRP A 57 4.57 -11.89 2.02
CA TRP A 57 5.98 -11.55 2.25
C TRP A 57 6.95 -12.15 1.24
N PHE A 58 6.66 -13.28 0.59
CA PHE A 58 7.58 -13.85 -0.41
C PHE A 58 7.70 -12.97 -1.65
N THR A 59 6.72 -12.10 -1.89
CA THR A 59 6.72 -11.13 -2.99
C THR A 59 7.32 -9.78 -2.60
N TYR A 60 7.90 -9.62 -1.40
CA TYR A 60 8.41 -8.32 -0.92
C TYR A 60 9.38 -7.62 -1.88
N ASP A 61 10.37 -8.35 -2.41
CA ASP A 61 11.32 -7.79 -3.38
C ASP A 61 10.63 -7.39 -4.69
N ILE A 62 9.65 -8.18 -5.13
CA ILE A 62 8.84 -7.87 -6.31
C ILE A 62 7.99 -6.62 -6.04
N ASN A 63 7.37 -6.50 -4.87
CA ASN A 63 6.56 -5.34 -4.49
C ASN A 63 7.39 -4.07 -4.32
N LYS A 64 8.65 -4.18 -3.89
CA LYS A 64 9.61 -3.05 -3.95
C LYS A 64 9.96 -2.67 -5.38
N HIS A 65 10.10 -3.64 -6.28
CA HIS A 65 10.29 -3.36 -7.70
C HIS A 65 9.05 -2.67 -8.30
N VAL A 66 7.85 -3.11 -7.91
CA VAL A 66 6.60 -2.44 -8.27
C VAL A 66 6.56 -1.01 -7.75
N GLU A 67 7.03 -0.73 -6.53
CA GLU A 67 7.16 0.64 -6.03
C GLU A 67 8.08 1.48 -6.92
N PHE A 68 9.27 0.95 -7.23
CA PHE A 68 10.25 1.62 -8.09
C PHE A 68 9.68 1.93 -9.47
N ILE A 69 8.90 1.01 -10.02
CA ILE A 69 8.10 1.20 -11.22
C ILE A 69 7.12 2.35 -10.95
N ILE A 70 6.12 2.19 -10.09
CA ILE A 70 5.05 3.17 -9.88
C ILE A 70 5.56 4.61 -9.66
N CYS A 71 6.68 4.79 -8.95
CA CYS A 71 7.35 6.08 -8.72
C CYS A 71 7.87 6.79 -9.99
N LYS A 72 7.94 6.12 -11.14
CA LYS A 72 8.28 6.71 -12.45
C LYS A 72 7.09 7.37 -13.14
N PHE A 73 5.85 7.07 -12.76
CA PHE A 73 4.66 7.71 -13.32
C PHE A 73 4.38 9.05 -12.65
N ASP A 74 3.70 9.94 -13.40
CA ASP A 74 3.18 11.17 -12.82
C ASP A 74 2.19 10.84 -11.70
N LYS A 75 2.39 11.47 -10.53
CA LYS A 75 1.56 11.21 -9.34
C LYS A 75 0.06 11.33 -9.60
N GLU A 76 -0.36 12.23 -10.50
CA GLU A 76 -1.77 12.47 -10.82
C GLU A 76 -2.42 11.27 -11.52
N LEU A 77 -1.62 10.41 -12.18
CA LEU A 77 -2.06 9.15 -12.76
C LEU A 77 -2.15 8.04 -11.70
N VAL A 78 -1.26 8.07 -10.70
CA VAL A 78 -1.18 7.05 -9.64
C VAL A 78 -2.27 7.24 -8.58
N LEU A 79 -2.48 8.47 -8.12
CA LEU A 79 -3.35 8.78 -6.98
C LEU A 79 -4.79 8.24 -7.09
N PRO A 80 -5.49 8.28 -8.24
CA PRO A 80 -6.82 7.69 -8.36
C PRO A 80 -6.86 6.19 -8.07
N HIS A 81 -5.87 5.45 -8.56
CA HIS A 81 -5.76 4.01 -8.37
C HIS A 81 -5.29 3.67 -6.96
N LEU A 82 -4.39 4.47 -6.38
CA LEU A 82 -3.96 4.30 -5.00
C LEU A 82 -5.11 4.51 -4.00
N ARG A 83 -5.99 5.50 -4.24
CA ARG A 83 -7.22 5.71 -3.44
C ARG A 83 -8.18 4.52 -3.51
N GLN A 84 -8.21 3.81 -4.62
CA GLN A 84 -9.00 2.60 -4.79
C GLN A 84 -8.37 1.42 -4.03
N ALA A 85 -7.05 1.25 -4.14
CA ALA A 85 -6.30 0.19 -3.46
C ALA A 85 -6.40 0.28 -1.93
N LEU A 86 -6.35 1.48 -1.36
CA LEU A 86 -6.58 1.73 0.09
C LEU A 86 -7.97 1.23 0.58
N ARG A 87 -8.93 1.07 -0.33
CA ARG A 87 -10.30 0.58 -0.05
C ARG A 87 -10.53 -0.85 -0.55
N SER A 88 -9.48 -1.56 -0.92
CA SER A 88 -9.58 -2.95 -1.35
C SER A 88 -10.13 -3.83 -0.22
N ASN A 89 -10.89 -4.87 -0.57
CA ASN A 89 -11.31 -5.90 0.39
C ASN A 89 -10.14 -6.84 0.75
N ASN A 90 -9.08 -6.87 -0.06
CA ASN A 90 -7.88 -7.65 0.22
C ASN A 90 -6.94 -6.86 1.15
N LYS A 91 -6.51 -7.50 2.24
CA LYS A 91 -5.67 -6.87 3.27
C LYS A 91 -4.26 -6.54 2.78
N TYR A 92 -3.66 -7.40 1.96
CA TYR A 92 -2.33 -7.18 1.40
C TYR A 92 -2.32 -6.03 0.41
N VAL A 93 -3.39 -5.89 -0.38
CA VAL A 93 -3.54 -4.71 -1.25
C VAL A 93 -3.60 -3.43 -0.43
N ARG A 94 -4.31 -3.42 0.69
CA ARG A 94 -4.34 -2.26 1.58
C ARG A 94 -2.98 -2.00 2.23
N TYR A 95 -2.28 -3.03 2.69
CA TYR A 95 -0.93 -2.93 3.26
C TYR A 95 0.03 -2.23 2.30
N TRP A 96 0.16 -2.75 1.08
CA TRP A 96 1.06 -2.18 0.08
C TRP A 96 0.61 -0.80 -0.41
N ALA A 97 -0.70 -0.55 -0.48
CA ALA A 97 -1.21 0.79 -0.74
C ALA A 97 -0.79 1.80 0.34
N CYS A 98 -0.73 1.41 1.62
CA CYS A 98 -0.19 2.26 2.68
C CYS A 98 1.31 2.53 2.47
N GLN A 99 2.09 1.50 2.13
CA GLN A 99 3.52 1.64 1.83
C GLN A 99 3.74 2.65 0.69
N TYR A 100 3.00 2.53 -0.41
CA TYR A 100 3.16 3.43 -1.54
C TYR A 100 2.62 4.83 -1.27
N ALA A 101 1.63 4.99 -0.39
CA ALA A 101 1.19 6.30 0.05
C ALA A 101 2.31 7.10 0.73
N MET A 102 3.34 6.45 1.30
CA MET A 102 4.54 7.11 1.82
C MET A 102 5.38 7.75 0.70
N SER A 103 5.44 7.11 -0.47
CA SER A 103 6.11 7.63 -1.67
C SER A 103 5.26 8.66 -2.44
N PHE A 104 3.95 8.71 -2.19
CA PHE A 104 3.00 9.66 -2.78
C PHE A 104 2.18 10.42 -1.72
N PRO A 105 2.83 11.19 -0.81
CA PRO A 105 2.12 11.89 0.26
C PRO A 105 1.20 12.96 -0.34
N ASP A 106 -0.11 12.70 -0.30
CA ASP A 106 -1.12 13.57 -0.88
C ASP A 106 -2.40 13.61 -0.04
N LYS A 107 -2.99 14.80 0.07
CA LYS A 107 -4.19 15.03 0.91
C LYS A 107 -5.39 14.19 0.47
N SER A 108 -5.45 13.79 -0.81
CA SER A 108 -6.53 12.96 -1.32
C SER A 108 -6.51 11.51 -0.76
N LEU A 109 -5.42 11.08 -0.12
CA LEU A 109 -5.29 9.75 0.48
C LEU A 109 -5.76 9.69 1.95
N ILE A 110 -5.92 10.85 2.60
CA ILE A 110 -6.16 10.95 4.05
C ILE A 110 -7.35 10.11 4.50
N ASP A 111 -8.49 10.18 3.79
CA ASP A 111 -9.70 9.47 4.20
C ASP A 111 -9.52 7.95 4.12
N GLY A 112 -8.88 7.45 3.07
CA GLY A 112 -8.59 6.02 2.92
C GLY A 112 -7.65 5.51 4.01
N LEU A 113 -6.60 6.26 4.32
CA LEU A 113 -5.67 5.91 5.40
C LEU A 113 -6.36 5.93 6.78
N LYS A 114 -7.23 6.92 7.04
CA LYS A 114 -8.04 6.97 8.28
C LYS A 114 -9.02 5.80 8.39
N GLU A 115 -9.63 5.38 7.28
CA GLU A 115 -10.50 4.19 7.22
C GLU A 115 -9.71 2.92 7.61
N ILE A 116 -8.49 2.76 7.10
CA ILE A 116 -7.60 1.63 7.44
C ILE A 116 -7.25 1.61 8.93
N ILE A 117 -6.81 2.74 9.50
CA ILE A 117 -6.43 2.83 10.92
C ILE A 117 -7.57 2.38 11.85
N LYS A 118 -8.82 2.69 11.48
CA LYS A 118 -10.02 2.34 12.24
C LYS A 118 -10.50 0.90 11.99
N ASN A 119 -9.98 0.22 10.97
CA ASN A 119 -10.43 -1.12 10.61
C ASN A 119 -9.83 -2.17 11.56
N LYS A 120 -10.60 -2.53 12.59
CA LYS A 120 -10.22 -3.58 13.57
C LYS A 120 -10.63 -4.99 13.17
N LYS A 121 -11.30 -5.19 12.03
CA LYS A 121 -11.92 -6.49 11.69
C LYS A 121 -10.92 -7.62 11.56
N GLU A 122 -9.69 -7.32 11.17
CA GLU A 122 -8.67 -8.31 10.85
C GLU A 122 -7.54 -8.35 11.88
N ASN A 123 -7.60 -7.51 12.93
CA ASN A 123 -6.52 -7.33 13.91
C ASN A 123 -5.12 -7.19 13.28
N ASP A 124 -5.05 -6.50 12.15
CA ASP A 124 -3.85 -6.32 11.35
C ASP A 124 -3.18 -5.00 11.74
N ASN A 125 -2.38 -5.05 12.80
CA ASN A 125 -1.69 -3.87 13.32
C ASN A 125 -0.63 -3.36 12.33
N ASP A 126 0.03 -4.23 11.57
CA ASP A 126 1.04 -3.84 10.58
C ASP A 126 0.46 -2.92 9.51
N THR A 127 -0.69 -3.29 8.93
CA THR A 127 -1.38 -2.45 7.93
C THR A 127 -1.87 -1.13 8.53
N ARG A 128 -2.38 -1.17 9.77
CA ARG A 128 -2.88 0.02 10.47
C ARG A 128 -1.74 0.99 10.82
N LEU A 129 -0.62 0.50 11.31
CA LEU A 129 0.57 1.30 11.64
C LEU A 129 1.22 1.83 10.36
N SER A 130 1.27 1.04 9.28
CA SER A 130 1.68 1.53 7.96
C SER A 130 0.82 2.72 7.49
N ALA A 131 -0.49 2.69 7.76
CA ALA A 131 -1.37 3.82 7.45
C ALA A 131 -1.10 5.04 8.33
N VAL A 132 -0.69 4.85 9.60
CA VAL A 132 -0.28 5.94 10.50
C VAL A 132 0.98 6.61 9.97
N THR A 133 2.03 5.84 9.64
CA THR A 133 3.27 6.36 9.05
C THR A 133 3.01 7.07 7.72
N ALA A 134 2.14 6.53 6.86
CA ALA A 134 1.78 7.23 5.63
C ALA A 134 1.06 8.56 5.89
N LEU A 135 0.21 8.63 6.93
CA LEU A 135 -0.44 9.88 7.33
C LEU A 135 0.58 10.91 7.85
N THR A 136 1.56 10.53 8.68
CA THR A 136 2.53 11.49 9.24
C THR A 136 3.32 12.23 8.17
N LEU A 137 3.58 11.56 7.04
CA LEU A 137 4.26 12.14 5.87
C LEU A 137 3.41 13.12 5.06
N ILE A 138 2.09 13.17 5.29
CA ILE A 138 1.20 14.13 4.62
C ILE A 138 1.19 15.45 5.39
N ASN A 139 1.76 16.50 4.79
CA ASN A 139 1.76 17.85 5.36
C ASN A 139 0.34 18.47 5.42
N ASN A 140 -0.40 18.13 6.47
CA ASN A 140 -1.76 18.59 6.72
C ASN A 140 -2.04 18.72 8.24
N SER A 141 -2.46 19.90 8.67
CA SER A 141 -2.79 20.18 10.08
C SER A 141 -3.90 19.29 10.65
N ASP A 142 -4.87 18.88 9.82
CA ASP A 142 -5.98 18.02 10.24
C ASP A 142 -5.51 16.59 10.49
N VAL A 143 -4.39 16.17 9.87
CA VAL A 143 -3.75 14.88 10.16
C VAL A 143 -3.10 14.93 11.53
N LYS A 144 -2.36 16.01 11.83
CA LYS A 144 -1.78 16.22 13.16
C LYS A 144 -2.83 16.16 14.25
N PHE A 145 -3.89 16.96 14.12
CA PHE A 145 -4.97 16.94 15.10
C PHE A 145 -5.62 15.56 15.24
N TYR A 146 -5.82 14.85 14.12
CA TYR A 146 -6.41 13.51 14.13
C TYR A 146 -5.56 12.48 14.89
N LEU A 147 -4.25 12.44 14.62
CA LEU A 147 -3.34 11.47 15.23
C LEU A 147 -3.14 11.75 16.73
N GLU A 148 -2.91 13.02 17.11
CA GLU A 148 -2.72 13.41 18.52
C GLU A 148 -3.97 13.19 19.39
N LYS A 149 -5.16 13.16 18.78
CA LYS A 149 -6.44 12.98 19.48
C LYS A 149 -7.07 11.61 19.27
N MET A 150 -6.33 10.65 18.74
CA MET A 150 -6.83 9.29 18.54
C MET A 150 -7.15 8.63 19.88
N ASP A 151 -8.35 8.03 20.00
CA ASP A 151 -8.74 7.30 21.22
C ASP A 151 -8.13 5.90 21.23
N LEU A 152 -7.07 5.73 22.01
CA LEU A 152 -6.30 4.49 22.10
C LEU A 152 -6.84 3.50 23.16
N ARG A 153 -7.91 3.83 23.90
CA ARG A 153 -8.39 3.00 25.03
C ARG A 153 -8.85 1.60 24.65
N CYS A 154 -9.18 1.39 23.38
CA CYS A 154 -9.62 0.10 22.84
C CYS A 154 -8.57 -0.53 21.92
N GLU A 155 -7.33 -0.06 21.95
CA GLU A 155 -6.21 -0.65 21.25
C GLU A 155 -5.45 -1.60 22.17
N ASP A 156 -4.79 -2.60 21.60
CA ASP A 156 -3.87 -3.44 22.33
C ASP A 156 -2.54 -2.70 22.60
N ASN A 157 -1.77 -3.19 23.59
CA ASN A 157 -0.56 -2.51 24.03
C ASN A 157 0.51 -2.43 22.93
N GLU A 158 0.58 -3.42 22.05
CA GLU A 158 1.59 -3.47 20.98
C GLU A 158 1.30 -2.37 19.94
N PHE A 159 0.03 -2.22 19.54
CA PHE A 159 -0.38 -1.13 18.67
C PHE A 159 -0.09 0.23 19.31
N ILE A 160 -0.41 0.41 20.60
CA ILE A 160 -0.19 1.67 21.32
C ILE A 160 1.30 2.01 21.35
N GLU A 161 2.16 1.06 21.71
CA GLU A 161 3.61 1.27 21.80
C GLU A 161 4.19 1.74 20.46
N GLN A 162 3.92 0.99 19.38
CA GLN A 162 4.41 1.32 18.04
C GLN A 162 3.79 2.60 17.48
N PHE A 163 2.51 2.86 17.76
CA PHE A 163 1.85 4.11 17.36
C PHE A 163 2.56 5.33 17.97
N MET A 164 2.90 5.26 19.27
CA MET A 164 3.57 6.35 19.96
C MET A 164 5.00 6.53 19.46
N GLU A 165 5.72 5.44 19.16
CA GLU A 165 7.04 5.48 18.53
C GLU A 165 7.01 6.23 17.20
N ILE A 166 6.06 5.90 16.31
CA ILE A 166 5.89 6.60 15.03
C ILE A 166 5.64 8.10 15.24
N LEU A 167 4.79 8.46 16.21
CA LEU A 167 4.52 9.88 16.51
C LEU A 167 5.75 10.61 17.05
N ASP A 168 6.55 9.97 17.90
CA ASP A 168 7.78 10.53 18.45
C ASP A 168 8.84 10.75 17.36
N GLU A 169 9.05 9.77 16.48
CA GLU A 169 9.99 9.84 15.36
C GLU A 169 9.64 10.98 14.40
N GLU A 170 8.35 11.20 14.15
CA GLU A 170 7.84 12.20 13.21
C GLU A 170 7.57 13.58 13.86
N GLY A 171 7.88 13.74 15.16
CA GLY A 171 7.80 15.02 15.88
C GLY A 171 6.37 15.49 16.20
N PHE A 172 5.43 14.57 16.36
CA PHE A 172 4.07 14.84 16.84
C PHE A 172 4.06 14.98 18.37
N SER A 173 3.10 15.71 18.92
CA SER A 173 3.05 16.00 20.37
C SER A 173 1.97 15.20 21.09
N HIS A 174 2.32 14.65 22.26
CA HIS A 174 1.40 13.92 23.13
C HIS A 174 0.76 14.89 24.15
N ILE A 175 -0.33 15.58 23.80
CA ILE A 175 -1.05 16.47 24.73
C ILE A 175 -2.54 16.19 24.75
#